data_AF-A0A7V5TQ97-F1
#
_entry.id   AF-A0A7V5TQ97-F1
#
_cell.length_a   1.000
_cell.length_b   1.000
_cell.length_c   1.000
_cell.angle_alpha   90.00
_cell.angle_beta   90.00
_cell.angle_gamma   90.00
#
_symmetry.space_group_name_H-M   'P 1'
#
loop_
_entity.id
_entity.type
_entity.pdbx_description
1 polymer ?
#
loop_
_entity_poly.entity_id
_entity_poly.type
_entity_poly.pdbx_seq_one_letter_code
_entity_poly.pdbx_strand_id
1 'polypeptide(L)'
;MLVLLEKRVTNARKDKAKSGAREKPEPELRRVSLGVTIPTTFAAAVVVGVVIGYALDRWLGSGPWLTLLFLILGIAAGVREMIHVLKKMDE
;
A
#
# COMPACT_ATOMS: atom_id res chain seq x y z
N MET A 1 -24.52 35.69 13.29
CA MET A 1 -23.89 34.83 14.30
C MET A 1 -24.07 33.34 13.99
N LEU A 2 -25.29 32.88 13.68
CA LEU A 2 -25.62 31.47 13.38
C LEU A 2 -24.88 30.90 12.14
N VAL A 3 -24.74 31.68 11.07
CA VAL A 3 -24.00 31.28 9.84
C VAL A 3 -22.53 30.96 10.11
N LEU A 4 -21.94 31.56 11.14
CA LEU A 4 -20.54 31.32 11.51
C LEU A 4 -20.35 29.97 12.21
N LEU A 5 -21.36 29.53 12.96
CA LEU A 5 -21.38 28.24 13.66
C LEU A 5 -21.56 27.08 12.67
N GLU A 6 -22.45 27.24 11.69
CA GLU A 6 -22.65 26.23 10.64
C GLU A 6 -21.39 26.00 9.80
N LYS A 7 -20.66 27.08 9.48
CA LYS A 7 -19.37 26.98 8.79
C LYS A 7 -18.34 26.20 9.61
N ARG A 8 -18.33 26.34 10.94
CA ARG A 8 -17.41 25.58 11.81
C ARG A 8 -17.78 24.11 11.92
N VAL A 9 -19.06 23.79 12.03
CA VAL A 9 -19.55 22.40 12.11
C VAL A 9 -19.32 21.65 10.79
N THR A 10 -19.53 22.33 9.65
CA THR A 10 -19.35 21.73 8.32
C THR A 10 -17.86 21.47 8.01
N ASN A 11 -16.97 22.39 8.38
CA ASN A 11 -15.52 22.18 8.23
C ASN A 11 -15.00 21.05 9.12
N ALA A 12 -15.43 20.97 10.38
CA ALA A 12 -15.00 19.91 11.30
C ALA A 12 -15.41 18.50 10.82
N ARG A 13 -16.55 18.36 10.14
CA ARG A 13 -16.95 17.09 9.51
C ARG A 13 -16.10 16.77 8.28
N LYS A 14 -15.71 17.77 7.50
CA LYS A 14 -14.85 17.61 6.32
C LYS A 14 -13.44 17.17 6.71
N ASP A 15 -12.96 17.62 7.86
CA ASP A 15 -11.70 17.17 8.46
C ASP A 15 -11.79 15.71 8.95
N LYS A 16 -12.90 15.31 9.60
CA LYS A 16 -13.10 13.90 10.02
C LYS A 16 -13.27 12.93 8.85
N ALA A 17 -13.95 13.31 7.76
CA ALA A 17 -14.12 12.47 6.58
C ALA A 17 -12.81 12.26 5.78
N LYS A 18 -11.84 13.19 5.90
CA LYS A 18 -10.47 12.99 5.40
C LYS A 18 -9.52 12.34 6.41
N SER A 19 -9.87 12.37 7.70
CA SER A 19 -9.09 11.77 8.79
C SER A 19 -9.22 10.24 8.90
N GLY A 20 -10.09 9.61 8.10
CA GLY A 20 -10.05 8.15 7.90
C GLY A 20 -8.99 7.68 6.89
N ALA A 21 -8.32 8.61 6.19
CA ALA A 21 -7.36 8.29 5.12
C ALA A 21 -6.06 9.11 5.15
N ARG A 22 -5.83 9.98 6.16
CA ARG A 22 -4.60 10.80 6.28
C ARG A 22 -4.46 11.34 7.71
N GLU A 23 -4.08 10.48 8.65
CA GLU A 23 -3.33 10.97 9.81
C GLU A 23 -1.96 11.43 9.29
N LYS A 24 -1.68 12.74 9.39
CA LYS A 24 -0.33 13.27 9.30
C LYS A 24 0.26 13.19 10.70
N PRO A 25 1.25 12.34 10.96
CA PRO A 25 1.97 12.43 12.20
C PRO A 25 3.30 13.16 11.98
N GLU A 26 3.75 13.78 13.05
CA GLU A 26 5.00 14.52 13.29
C GLU A 26 6.21 14.18 12.40
N PRO A 27 7.15 15.12 12.19
CA PRO A 27 8.37 14.91 11.41
C PRO A 27 9.21 13.69 11.85
N GLU A 28 9.05 13.23 13.10
CA GLU A 28 9.66 12.01 13.64
C GLU A 28 8.88 10.73 13.25
N LEU A 29 7.54 10.74 13.35
CA LEU A 29 6.69 9.65 12.87
C LEU A 29 6.75 9.47 11.34
N ARG A 30 7.06 10.53 10.59
CA ARG A 30 7.26 10.44 9.15
C ARG A 30 8.44 9.54 8.78
N ARG A 31 9.51 9.52 9.59
CA ARG A 31 10.67 8.62 9.40
C ARG A 31 10.35 7.18 9.78
N VAL A 32 9.59 6.97 10.86
CA VAL A 32 9.12 5.64 11.29
C VAL A 32 8.13 5.06 10.26
N SER A 33 7.24 5.89 9.72
CA SER A 33 6.21 5.48 8.75
C SER A 33 6.80 5.05 7.41
N LEU A 34 7.89 5.67 6.95
CA LEU A 34 8.56 5.28 5.71
C LEU A 34 9.24 3.91 5.83
N GLY A 35 9.84 3.62 6.99
CA GLY A 35 10.50 2.33 7.24
C GLY A 35 9.55 1.13 7.32
N VAL A 36 8.33 1.33 7.85
CA VAL A 36 7.34 0.25 7.98
C VAL A 36 6.51 0.06 6.70
N THR A 37 6.24 1.13 5.95
CA THR A 37 5.36 1.05 4.78
C THR A 37 5.97 0.22 3.65
N ILE A 38 7.27 0.37 3.37
CA ILE A 38 7.96 -0.34 2.29
C ILE A 38 7.85 -1.87 2.42
N PRO A 39 8.18 -2.51 3.57
CA PRO A 39 8.04 -3.95 3.71
C PRO A 39 6.58 -4.40 3.72
N THR A 40 5.64 -3.59 4.24
CA THR A 40 4.21 -3.94 4.23
C THR A 40 3.61 -3.92 2.83
N THR A 41 3.94 -2.93 2.00
CA THR A 41 3.48 -2.89 0.60
C THR A 41 4.11 -4.00 -0.22
N PHE A 42 5.38 -4.34 0.02
CA PHE A 42 6.05 -5.50 -0.56
C PHE A 42 5.34 -6.81 -0.18
N ALA A 43 5.08 -7.04 1.11
CA ALA A 43 4.38 -8.23 1.59
C ALA A 43 2.96 -8.32 1.00
N ALA A 44 2.23 -7.20 0.94
CA ALA A 44 0.90 -7.17 0.33
C ALA A 44 0.94 -7.55 -1.17
N ALA A 45 1.91 -7.05 -1.94
CA ALA A 45 2.08 -7.40 -3.34
C ALA A 45 2.39 -8.90 -3.54
N VAL A 46 3.26 -9.47 -2.71
CA VAL A 46 3.58 -10.91 -2.74
C VAL A 46 2.34 -11.75 -2.43
N VAL A 47 1.58 -11.41 -1.37
CA VAL A 47 0.36 -12.12 -1.00
C VAL A 47 -0.67 -12.08 -2.12
N VAL A 48 -0.89 -10.92 -2.73
CA VAL A 48 -1.82 -10.78 -3.87
C VAL A 48 -1.36 -11.63 -5.06
N GLY A 49 -0.06 -11.63 -5.39
CA GLY A 49 0.50 -12.47 -6.47
C GLY A 49 0.31 -13.97 -6.23
N VAL A 50 0.51 -14.43 -4.98
CA VAL A 50 0.30 -15.83 -4.60
C VAL A 50 -1.18 -16.22 -4.66
N VAL A 51 -2.07 -15.37 -4.15
CA VAL A 51 -3.52 -15.63 -4.17
C VAL A 51 -4.04 -15.73 -5.61
N ILE A 52 -3.61 -14.81 -6.48
CA ILE A 52 -3.99 -14.81 -7.89
C ILE A 52 -3.39 -16.04 -8.60
N GLY A 53 -2.11 -16.32 -8.40
CA GLY A 53 -1.43 -17.48 -8.99
C GLY A 53 -2.09 -18.81 -8.59
N TYR A 54 -2.45 -18.95 -7.32
CA TYR A 54 -3.14 -20.13 -6.80
C TYR A 54 -4.55 -20.28 -7.38
N ALA A 55 -5.31 -19.19 -7.48
CA ALA A 55 -6.65 -19.21 -8.08
C ALA A 55 -6.58 -19.62 -9.56
N LEU A 56 -5.57 -19.15 -10.30
CA LEU A 56 -5.38 -19.47 -11.70
C LEU A 56 -4.92 -20.92 -11.91
N ASP A 57 -3.99 -21.44 -11.09
CA ASP A 57 -3.59 -22.85 -11.12
C ASP A 57 -4.79 -23.78 -10.92
N ARG A 58 -5.69 -23.41 -9.99
CA ARG A 58 -6.90 -24.20 -9.73
C ARG A 58 -7.91 -24.16 -10.88
N TRP A 59 -7.92 -23.08 -11.67
CA TRP A 59 -8.79 -22.93 -12.83
C TRP A 59 -8.25 -23.65 -14.07
N LEU A 60 -6.93 -23.61 -14.28
CA LEU A 60 -6.27 -24.23 -15.43
C LEU A 60 -6.02 -25.73 -15.25
N GLY A 61 -6.05 -26.23 -14.01
CA GLY A 61 -5.75 -27.63 -13.71
C GLY A 61 -4.28 -28.00 -13.98
N SER A 62 -3.46 -27.03 -14.41
CA SER A 62 -2.01 -27.09 -14.30
C SER A 62 -1.67 -27.24 -12.83
N GLY A 63 -0.71 -28.11 -12.49
CA GLY A 63 -0.17 -28.18 -11.12
C GLY A 63 0.42 -26.83 -10.66
N PRO A 64 1.19 -26.75 -9.56
CA PRO A 64 1.64 -25.48 -8.96
C PRO A 64 2.62 -24.64 -9.81
N TRP A 65 2.65 -24.82 -11.13
CA TRP A 65 3.49 -24.16 -12.12
C TRP A 65 3.19 -22.68 -12.28
N LEU A 66 1.91 -22.29 -12.38
CA LEU A 66 1.58 -20.88 -12.58
C LEU A 66 1.75 -20.08 -11.29
N THR A 67 1.46 -20.69 -10.14
CA THR A 67 1.78 -20.13 -8.82
C THR A 67 3.28 -19.92 -8.67
N LEU A 68 4.13 -20.85 -9.13
CA LEU A 68 5.58 -20.70 -9.07
C LEU A 68 6.08 -19.56 -9.96
N LEU A 69 5.51 -19.43 -11.16
CA LEU A 69 5.84 -18.35 -12.09
C LEU A 69 5.38 -16.98 -11.56
N PHE A 70 4.17 -16.90 -10.99
CA PHE A 70 3.66 -15.69 -10.34
C PHE A 70 4.40 -15.35 -9.04
N LEU A 71 4.91 -16.36 -8.31
CA LEU A 71 5.73 -16.15 -7.13
C LEU A 71 7.05 -15.48 -7.50
N ILE A 72 7.73 -15.99 -8.54
CA ILE A 72 8.98 -15.38 -9.04
C ILE A 72 8.71 -13.97 -9.57
N LEU A 73 7.63 -13.77 -10.32
CA LEU A 73 7.23 -12.44 -10.78
C LEU A 73 6.88 -11.49 -9.63
N GLY A 74 6.21 -11.96 -8.58
CA GLY A 74 5.87 -11.17 -7.40
C GLY A 74 7.13 -10.72 -6.64
N ILE A 75 8.11 -11.62 -6.46
CA ILE A 75 9.41 -11.29 -5.88
C ILE A 75 10.14 -10.28 -6.76
N ALA A 76 10.20 -10.50 -8.07
CA ALA A 76 10.86 -9.60 -9.01
C ALA A 76 10.21 -8.19 -9.04
N ALA A 77 8.87 -8.12 -9.00
CA ALA A 77 8.13 -6.86 -8.93
C ALA A 77 8.44 -6.10 -7.63
N GLY A 78 8.46 -6.79 -6.50
CA GLY A 78 8.77 -6.18 -5.22
C GLY A 78 10.22 -5.69 -5.10
N VAL A 79 11.19 -6.44 -5.64
CA VAL A 79 12.60 -6.00 -5.72
C VAL A 79 12.73 -4.79 -6.65
N ARG A 80 11.99 -4.76 -7.77
CA ARG A 80 11.99 -3.62 -8.70
C ARG A 80 11.46 -2.34 -8.05
N GLU A 81 10.41 -2.44 -7.22
CA GLU A 81 9.88 -1.31 -6.44
C GLU A 81 10.91 -0.80 -5.43
N MET A 82 11.58 -1.71 -4.70
CA MET A 82 12.63 -1.37 -3.75
C MET A 82 13.76 -0.57 -4.43
N ILE A 83 14.26 -1.06 -5.57
CA ILE A 83 15.32 -0.37 -6.33
C ILE A 83 14.86 1.01 -6.82
N HIS A 84 13.59 1.14 -7.24
CA HIS A 84 13.05 2.44 -7.65
C HIS A 84 12.99 3.45 -6.50
N VAL A 85 12.58 3.00 -5.30
CA VAL A 85 12.56 3.83 -4.09
C VAL A 85 13.97 4.26 -3.70
N LEU A 86 14.93 3.33 -3.72
CA LEU A 86 16.33 3.62 -3.39
C LEU A 86 16.94 4.61 -4.38
N LYS A 87 16.73 4.41 -5.68
CA LYS A 87 17.25 5.32 -6.72
C LYS A 87 16.72 6.75 -6.56
N LYS A 88 15.48 6.91 -6.06
CA LYS A 88 14.87 8.22 -5.81
C LYS A 88 15.40 8.91 -4.55
N MET A 89 16.20 8.23 -3.73
CA MET A 89 16.85 8.80 -2.55
C MET A 89 18.30 9.22 -2.82
N ASP A 90 18.90 8.71 -3.90
CA ASP A 90 20.27 9.04 -4.34
C ASP A 90 20.30 10.25 -5.32
N GLU A 91 19.14 10.73 -5.79
CA GLU A 91 18.92 12.01 -6.50
C GLU A 91 18.32 13.06 -5.57
#